data_AF-A0A7K7FIH8-F1
#
_entry.id   AF-A0A7K7FIH8-F1
#
_cell.length_a   1.000
_cell.length_b   1.000
_cell.length_c   1.000
_cell.angle_alpha   90.00
_cell.angle_beta   90.00
_cell.angle_gamma   90.00
#
_symmetry.space_group_name_H-M   'P 1'
#
loop_
_entity.id
_entity.type
_entity.pdbx_description
1 polymer ?
#
loop_
_entity_poly.entity_id
_entity_poly.type
_entity_poly.pdbx_seq_one_letter_code
_entity_poly.pdbx_strand_id
1 'polypeptide(L)'
;VLLREVQALTLHRGQYTTSRRTASVPQLQCMGGTAGCSHIPEVVQCYNKGWDGYDVQWQCKADLINTYRFGRIEVSCEGYDYPNDPYILRGSCSLLFRLELTEEGERKMKNTGSFGSGYYQSRTDSSDSGSGAVVIIVLLALAFGVYKLFLSNQQPQQSFGDSDGFRFARPFWQSQQAPPPPGFKSSFT
;
A
#
# COMPACT_ATOMS: atom_id res chain seq x y z
N VAL A 1 12.27 42.70 -5.54
CA VAL A 1 11.43 43.18 -6.67
C VAL A 1 10.00 43.22 -6.18
N LEU A 2 9.21 44.27 -6.42
CA LEU A 2 7.83 44.30 -5.93
C LEU A 2 6.99 43.26 -6.69
N LEU A 3 6.33 42.33 -5.99
CA LEU A 3 5.60 41.21 -6.59
C LEU A 3 4.53 41.70 -7.60
N ARG A 4 3.79 42.74 -7.23
CA ARG A 4 2.72 43.35 -8.05
C ARG A 4 3.21 43.95 -9.37
N GLU A 5 4.49 44.31 -9.48
CA GLU A 5 5.10 44.88 -10.69
C GLU A 5 5.72 43.83 -11.61
N VAL A 6 5.78 42.56 -11.20
CA VAL A 6 6.26 41.47 -12.06
C VAL A 6 5.23 41.25 -13.18
N GLN A 7 5.61 41.55 -14.41
CA GLN A 7 4.73 41.44 -15.58
C GLN A 7 4.51 39.99 -16.02
N ALA A 8 5.58 39.19 -16.01
CA ALA A 8 5.55 37.79 -16.40
C ALA A 8 6.66 36.98 -15.71
N LEU A 9 6.41 35.67 -15.61
CA LEU A 9 7.36 34.64 -15.19
C LEU A 9 7.48 33.61 -16.31
N THR A 10 8.68 33.15 -16.60
CA THR A 10 8.93 31.94 -17.41
C THR A 10 9.59 30.92 -16.50
N LEU A 11 8.98 29.74 -16.38
CA LEU A 11 9.32 28.70 -15.42
C LEU A 11 9.59 27.40 -16.17
N HIS A 12 10.69 26.73 -15.83
CA HIS A 12 11.22 25.59 -16.59
C HIS A 12 11.18 24.29 -15.78
N ARG A 13 10.87 23.18 -16.46
CA ARG A 13 10.95 21.83 -15.88
C ARG A 13 12.40 21.51 -15.52
N GLY A 14 12.61 20.83 -14.40
CA GLY A 14 13.94 20.45 -13.92
C GLY A 14 14.82 21.60 -13.41
N GLN A 15 14.44 22.86 -13.65
CA GLN A 15 15.08 24.01 -13.02
C GLN A 15 14.53 24.27 -11.61
N TYR A 16 15.37 24.92 -10.82
CA TYR A 16 15.12 25.24 -9.42
C TYR A 16 15.04 26.76 -9.21
N THR A 17 14.41 27.18 -8.13
CA THR A 17 14.29 28.58 -7.73
C THR A 17 15.58 29.11 -7.11
N THR A 18 15.86 30.40 -7.25
CA THR A 18 16.82 31.06 -6.35
C THR A 18 16.24 31.09 -4.94
N SER A 19 17.05 30.91 -3.90
CA SER A 19 16.60 31.06 -2.52
C SER A 19 17.64 31.78 -1.67
N ARG A 20 17.20 32.53 -0.65
CA ARG A 20 18.04 33.29 0.28
C ARG A 20 17.94 32.75 1.71
N ARG A 21 16.74 32.42 2.17
CA ARG A 21 16.44 32.03 3.57
C ARG A 21 15.81 30.63 3.68
N THR A 22 15.19 30.16 2.60
CA THR A 22 14.55 28.84 2.48
C THR A 22 15.42 27.82 1.73
N ALA A 23 14.98 26.56 1.66
CA ALA A 23 15.50 25.63 0.67
C ALA A 23 15.05 26.06 -0.75
N SER A 24 15.89 25.81 -1.75
CA SER A 24 15.50 25.95 -3.17
C SER A 24 14.51 24.85 -3.56
N VAL A 25 13.51 25.19 -4.37
CA VAL A 25 12.43 24.28 -4.80
C VAL A 25 12.36 24.20 -6.34
N PRO A 26 11.77 23.17 -6.95
CA PRO A 26 11.55 23.14 -8.39
C PRO A 26 10.67 24.32 -8.86
N GLN A 27 10.99 24.91 -10.00
CA GLN A 27 10.20 26.01 -10.58
C GLN A 27 8.79 25.56 -10.99
N LEU A 28 8.62 24.27 -11.34
CA LEU A 28 7.35 23.65 -11.71
C LEU A 28 7.05 22.50 -10.73
N GLN A 29 6.00 22.65 -9.93
CA GLN A 29 5.62 21.71 -8.86
C GLN A 29 4.25 21.10 -9.15
N CYS A 30 4.22 19.86 -9.64
CA CYS A 30 2.98 19.14 -9.94
C CYS A 30 2.38 18.49 -8.67
N MET A 31 1.14 18.85 -8.35
CA MET A 31 0.36 18.42 -7.18
C MET A 31 -0.68 17.36 -7.53
N GLY A 32 -0.37 16.51 -8.51
CA GLY A 32 -1.27 15.50 -9.07
C GLY A 32 -2.42 16.09 -9.88
N GLY A 33 -3.57 15.42 -9.85
CA GLY A 33 -4.70 15.67 -10.73
C GLY A 33 -5.12 14.38 -11.46
N THR A 34 -6.22 14.43 -12.20
CA THR A 34 -6.76 13.30 -12.97
C THR A 34 -5.82 12.80 -14.07
N ALA A 35 -4.86 13.62 -14.53
CA ALA A 35 -3.82 13.22 -15.47
C ALA A 35 -2.49 12.80 -14.79
N GLY A 36 -2.42 12.82 -13.46
CA GLY A 36 -1.18 12.59 -12.71
C GLY A 36 -0.13 13.67 -12.98
N CYS A 37 1.16 13.27 -12.96
CA CYS A 37 2.30 14.17 -13.17
C CYS A 37 3.30 13.69 -14.25
N SER A 38 2.88 12.77 -15.12
CA SER A 38 3.75 12.21 -16.17
C SER A 38 4.01 13.19 -17.32
N HIS A 39 3.02 14.04 -17.65
CA HIS A 39 3.02 14.94 -18.80
C HIS A 39 3.17 16.42 -18.37
N ILE A 40 4.14 16.69 -17.49
CA ILE A 40 4.54 18.06 -17.12
C ILE A 40 5.17 18.74 -18.34
N PRO A 41 4.74 19.96 -18.72
CA PRO A 41 5.33 20.70 -19.82
C PRO A 41 6.73 21.22 -19.47
N GLU A 42 7.61 21.34 -20.46
CA GLU A 42 9.00 21.79 -20.26
C GLU A 42 9.11 23.28 -19.88
N VAL A 43 8.14 24.10 -20.30
CA VAL A 43 8.09 25.54 -20.03
C VAL A 43 6.65 25.96 -19.72
N VAL A 44 6.47 26.80 -18.69
CA VAL A 44 5.21 27.49 -18.41
C VAL A 44 5.49 29.00 -18.34
N GLN A 45 4.64 29.79 -19.00
CA GLN A 45 4.66 31.25 -18.94
C GLN A 45 3.46 31.75 -18.16
N CYS A 46 3.71 32.39 -17.02
CA CYS A 46 2.68 33.01 -16.18
C CYS A 46 2.70 34.52 -16.38
N TYR A 47 1.53 35.10 -16.67
CA TYR A 47 1.35 36.52 -16.92
C TYR A 47 0.50 37.14 -15.80
N ASN A 48 0.95 38.27 -15.28
CA ASN A 48 0.17 39.10 -14.36
C ASN A 48 -1.03 39.71 -15.13
N LYS A 49 -2.23 39.56 -14.58
CA LYS A 49 -3.49 40.09 -15.14
C LYS A 49 -4.12 41.19 -14.29
N GLY A 50 -3.47 41.61 -13.21
CA GLY A 50 -3.95 42.62 -12.28
C GLY A 50 -3.77 42.21 -10.83
N TRP A 51 -4.41 42.99 -9.96
CA TRP A 51 -4.38 42.85 -8.50
C TRP A 51 -5.82 42.95 -8.02
N ASP A 52 -6.31 41.98 -7.24
CA ASP A 52 -7.71 41.93 -6.76
C ASP A 52 -7.96 42.78 -5.50
N GLY A 53 -6.88 43.23 -4.86
CA GLY A 53 -6.90 43.90 -3.55
C GLY A 53 -5.96 43.20 -2.56
N TYR A 54 -5.74 41.90 -2.72
CA TYR A 54 -4.98 41.02 -1.83
C TYR A 54 -3.75 40.39 -2.51
N ASP A 55 -3.87 39.91 -3.76
CA ASP A 55 -2.77 39.26 -4.49
C ASP A 55 -2.83 39.44 -6.03
N VAL A 56 -1.73 39.11 -6.70
CA VAL A 56 -1.55 39.14 -8.16
C VAL A 56 -2.37 38.04 -8.83
N GLN A 57 -3.20 38.44 -9.79
CA GLN A 57 -4.03 37.52 -10.56
C GLN A 57 -3.21 36.92 -11.72
N TRP A 58 -2.68 35.71 -11.53
CA TRP A 58 -1.83 35.04 -12.50
C TRP A 58 -2.61 34.21 -13.54
N GLN A 59 -2.30 34.41 -14.82
CA GLN A 59 -2.70 33.51 -15.90
C GLN A 59 -1.49 32.75 -16.43
N CYS A 60 -1.39 31.47 -16.11
CA CYS A 60 -0.34 30.57 -16.64
C CYS A 60 -0.77 29.87 -17.93
N LYS A 61 0.17 29.74 -18.88
CA LYS A 61 0.02 29.07 -20.17
C LYS A 61 1.24 28.20 -20.45
N ALA A 62 1.03 27.07 -21.10
CA ALA A 62 2.06 26.16 -21.55
C ALA A 62 1.59 25.48 -22.84
N ASP A 63 2.52 24.86 -23.57
CA ASP A 63 2.14 23.91 -24.62
C ASP A 63 1.69 22.60 -23.97
N LEU A 64 0.45 22.19 -24.24
CA LEU A 64 -0.18 21.00 -23.70
C LEU A 64 -1.03 20.35 -24.80
N ILE A 65 -0.87 19.04 -24.97
CA ILE A 65 -1.73 18.23 -25.85
C ILE A 65 -3.18 18.39 -25.38
N ASN A 66 -4.13 18.46 -26.33
CA ASN A 66 -5.56 18.73 -26.09
C ASN A 66 -6.28 17.74 -25.15
N THR A 67 -5.63 16.65 -24.73
CA THR A 67 -6.06 15.71 -23.70
C THR A 67 -5.84 16.20 -22.26
N TYR A 68 -5.06 17.26 -22.07
CA TYR A 68 -4.65 17.78 -20.76
C TYR A 68 -4.95 19.28 -20.62
N ARG A 69 -5.10 19.72 -19.38
CA ARG A 69 -5.25 21.12 -18.99
C ARG A 69 -4.71 21.35 -17.58
N PHE A 70 -4.37 22.60 -17.25
CA PHE A 70 -4.18 22.99 -15.86
C PHE A 70 -5.51 22.92 -15.10
N GLY A 71 -5.47 22.38 -13.89
CA GLY A 71 -6.54 22.46 -12.90
C GLY A 71 -6.36 23.69 -12.01
N ARG A 72 -6.28 23.48 -10.69
CA ARG A 72 -5.81 24.53 -9.76
C ARG A 72 -4.36 24.89 -10.09
N ILE A 73 -4.05 26.19 -10.08
CA ILE A 73 -2.72 26.76 -10.18
C ILE A 73 -2.49 27.76 -9.04
N GLU A 74 -1.25 27.93 -8.62
CA GLU A 74 -0.82 28.87 -7.58
C GLU A 74 0.64 29.27 -7.82
N VAL A 75 0.94 30.56 -7.86
CA VAL A 75 2.30 31.08 -8.03
C VAL A 75 2.83 31.51 -6.66
N SER A 76 3.97 30.99 -6.24
CA SER A 76 4.56 31.25 -4.92
C SER A 76 6.03 31.66 -5.06
N CYS A 77 6.42 32.76 -4.41
CA CYS A 77 7.75 33.37 -4.49
C CYS A 77 8.31 33.63 -3.07
N GLU A 78 9.63 33.60 -2.90
CA GLU A 78 10.25 33.92 -1.61
C GLU A 78 10.21 35.44 -1.36
N GLY A 79 9.49 35.85 -0.30
CA GLY A 79 9.55 37.21 0.24
C GLY A 79 10.96 37.58 0.69
N TYR A 80 11.40 38.78 0.33
CA TYR A 80 12.81 39.16 0.28
C TYR A 80 13.48 39.16 1.65
N ASP A 81 12.88 39.83 2.65
CA ASP A 81 13.39 39.85 4.02
C ASP A 81 12.54 38.98 4.98
N TYR A 82 11.22 38.86 4.75
CA TYR A 82 10.29 38.10 5.61
C TYR A 82 9.19 37.36 4.80
N PRO A 83 8.48 36.37 5.38
CA PRO A 83 7.36 35.72 4.70
C PRO A 83 6.23 36.72 4.42
N ASN A 84 5.63 36.66 3.23
CA ASN A 84 4.60 37.59 2.75
C ASN A 84 5.06 39.06 2.61
N ASP A 85 6.37 39.29 2.50
CA ASP A 85 6.95 40.57 2.08
C ASP A 85 6.47 40.94 0.65
N PRO A 86 5.91 42.16 0.42
CA PRO A 86 5.53 42.62 -0.91
C PRO A 86 6.69 42.64 -1.91
N TYR A 87 7.94 42.73 -1.42
CA TYR A 87 9.13 42.53 -2.23
C TYR A 87 9.56 41.07 -2.19
N ILE A 88 9.80 40.50 -3.38
CA ILE A 88 10.28 39.12 -3.56
C ILE A 88 11.74 39.08 -4.03
N LEU A 89 12.41 37.96 -3.74
CA LEU A 89 13.71 37.61 -4.28
C LEU A 89 13.62 37.29 -5.79
N ARG A 90 14.53 37.85 -6.59
CA ARG A 90 14.54 37.67 -8.05
C ARG A 90 14.89 36.23 -8.42
N GLY A 91 13.95 35.52 -9.06
CA GLY A 91 14.11 34.12 -9.47
C GLY A 91 13.60 33.10 -8.46
N SER A 92 12.97 33.55 -7.36
CA SER A 92 12.44 32.67 -6.30
C SER A 92 11.06 32.08 -6.58
N CYS A 93 10.39 32.55 -7.63
CA CYS A 93 9.03 32.14 -7.95
C CYS A 93 8.97 30.73 -8.53
N SER A 94 8.00 29.95 -8.07
CA SER A 94 7.60 28.65 -8.61
C SER A 94 6.10 28.63 -8.88
N LEU A 95 5.66 27.68 -9.71
CA LEU A 95 4.27 27.39 -10.00
C LEU A 95 3.91 26.02 -9.40
N LEU A 96 2.99 26.03 -8.44
CA LEU A 96 2.28 24.84 -7.99
C LEU A 96 1.07 24.66 -8.90
N PHE A 97 0.86 23.46 -9.45
CA PHE A 97 -0.26 23.20 -10.35
C PHE A 97 -0.76 21.77 -10.26
N ARG A 98 -2.01 21.57 -10.66
CA ARG A 98 -2.56 20.24 -10.96
C ARG A 98 -2.71 20.05 -12.46
N LEU A 99 -2.44 18.84 -12.95
CA LEU A 99 -2.68 18.46 -14.33
C LEU A 99 -3.96 17.60 -14.39
N GLU A 100 -4.98 18.14 -15.03
CA GLU A 100 -6.29 17.50 -15.15
C GLU A 100 -6.52 17.07 -16.60
N LEU A 101 -7.29 16.01 -16.80
CA LEU A 101 -7.74 15.61 -18.13
C LEU A 101 -8.73 16.63 -18.69
N THR A 102 -8.76 16.74 -20.01
CA THR A 102 -9.92 17.28 -20.74
C THR A 102 -10.94 16.17 -20.96
N GLU A 103 -12.16 16.53 -21.39
CA GLU A 103 -13.17 15.54 -21.75
C GLU A 103 -12.68 14.59 -22.86
N GLU A 104 -11.87 15.08 -23.81
CA GLU A 104 -11.21 14.23 -24.79
C GLU A 104 -10.21 13.25 -24.16
N GLY A 105 -9.42 13.70 -23.19
CA GLY A 105 -8.47 12.86 -22.46
C GLY A 105 -9.19 11.74 -21.70
N GLU A 106 -10.27 12.08 -20.98
CA GLU A 106 -11.12 11.10 -20.31
C GLU A 106 -11.75 10.09 -21.29
N ARG A 107 -12.35 10.57 -22.39
CA ARG A 107 -12.95 9.71 -23.41
C ARG A 107 -11.91 8.76 -24.02
N LYS A 108 -10.70 9.24 -24.32
CA LYS A 108 -9.58 8.40 -24.80
C LYS A 108 -9.19 7.33 -23.78
N MET A 109 -9.00 7.68 -22.51
CA MET A 109 -8.66 6.69 -21.46
C MET A 109 -9.77 5.66 -21.22
N LYS A 110 -11.03 6.10 -21.19
CA LYS A 110 -12.21 5.21 -21.08
C LYS A 110 -12.30 4.24 -22.26
N ASN A 111 -12.06 4.72 -23.48
CA ASN A 111 -12.05 3.87 -24.69
C ASN A 111 -10.90 2.85 -24.68
N THR A 112 -9.68 3.25 -24.29
CA THR A 112 -8.55 2.31 -24.14
C THR A 112 -8.85 1.22 -23.11
N GLY A 113 -9.52 1.57 -22.00
CA GLY A 113 -10.02 0.59 -21.02
C GLY A 113 -11.13 -0.32 -21.57
N SER A 114 -11.91 0.12 -22.55
CA SER A 114 -13.04 -0.62 -23.13
C SER A 114 -12.62 -1.68 -24.16
N PHE A 115 -11.42 -1.57 -24.75
CA PHE A 115 -10.81 -2.64 -25.56
C PHE A 115 -10.01 -3.66 -24.72
N GLY A 116 -9.93 -3.45 -23.40
CA GLY A 116 -9.42 -4.42 -22.43
C GLY A 116 -10.40 -5.56 -22.23
N SER A 117 -10.18 -6.68 -22.92
CA SER A 117 -11.01 -7.89 -22.82
C SER A 117 -11.03 -8.49 -21.41
N GLY A 118 -12.11 -8.24 -20.68
CA GLY A 118 -12.69 -9.14 -19.68
C GLY A 118 -11.94 -9.36 -18.37
N TYR A 119 -12.67 -9.90 -17.40
CA TYR A 119 -12.13 -10.58 -16.22
C TYR A 119 -11.13 -9.81 -15.33
N TYR A 120 -11.47 -8.56 -14.98
CA TYR A 120 -11.23 -8.08 -13.60
C TYR A 120 -12.15 -8.83 -12.60
N GLN A 121 -12.07 -10.16 -12.62
CA GLN A 121 -12.34 -10.96 -11.43
C GLN A 121 -11.25 -10.57 -10.45
N SER A 122 -11.62 -10.11 -9.26
CA SER A 122 -10.67 -9.90 -8.17
C SER A 122 -10.23 -11.26 -7.63
N ARG A 123 -9.40 -11.97 -8.41
CA ARG A 123 -8.51 -12.98 -7.86
C ARG A 123 -7.58 -12.23 -6.92
N THR A 124 -7.88 -12.33 -5.64
CA THR A 124 -6.82 -12.40 -4.65
C THR A 124 -5.88 -13.52 -5.12
N ASP A 125 -4.74 -13.15 -5.70
CA ASP A 125 -3.63 -14.08 -5.85
C ASP A 125 -3.13 -14.37 -4.44
N SER A 126 -3.78 -15.33 -3.82
CA SER A 126 -3.33 -16.08 -2.65
C SER A 126 -2.14 -16.91 -3.09
N SER A 127 -1.03 -16.23 -3.40
CA SER A 127 0.24 -16.83 -3.79
C SER A 127 0.60 -17.91 -2.78
N ASP A 128 0.78 -19.13 -3.28
CA ASP A 128 0.89 -20.32 -2.44
C ASP A 128 2.02 -20.18 -1.42
N SER A 129 1.62 -20.09 -0.16
CA SER A 129 2.51 -20.13 1.00
C SER A 129 2.06 -21.28 1.90
N GLY A 130 2.03 -22.49 1.33
CA GLY A 130 1.82 -23.75 2.07
C GLY A 130 2.74 -23.91 3.28
N SER A 131 3.88 -23.21 3.33
CA SER A 131 4.70 -23.04 4.52
C SER A 131 3.93 -22.46 5.72
N GLY A 132 3.03 -21.48 5.53
CA GLY A 132 2.25 -20.88 6.61
C GLY A 132 1.23 -21.85 7.21
N ALA A 133 0.47 -22.55 6.36
CA ALA A 133 -0.49 -23.56 6.80
C ALA A 133 0.21 -24.75 7.49
N VAL A 134 1.33 -25.23 6.94
CA VAL A 134 2.12 -26.31 7.56
C VAL A 134 2.70 -25.86 8.90
N VAL A 135 3.22 -24.64 9.04
CA VAL A 135 3.71 -24.12 10.32
C VAL A 135 2.58 -24.05 11.37
N ILE A 136 1.38 -23.58 11.00
CA ILE A 136 0.23 -23.57 11.93
C ILE A 136 -0.16 -24.99 12.35
N ILE A 137 -0.23 -25.95 11.42
CA ILE A 137 -0.55 -27.35 11.72
C ILE A 137 0.52 -27.98 12.61
N VAL A 138 1.80 -27.73 12.36
CA VAL A 138 2.93 -28.22 13.18
C VAL A 138 2.89 -27.59 14.58
N LEU A 139 2.62 -26.29 14.70
CA LEU A 139 2.49 -25.62 16.00
C LEU A 139 1.29 -26.16 16.81
N LEU A 140 0.15 -26.42 16.15
CA LEU A 140 -1.01 -27.05 16.80
C LEU A 140 -0.72 -28.50 17.23
N ALA A 141 -0.01 -29.28 16.40
CA ALA A 141 0.40 -30.65 16.73
C ALA A 141 1.41 -30.67 17.90
N LEU A 142 2.38 -29.76 17.92
CA LEU A 142 3.32 -29.58 19.02
C LEU A 142 2.61 -29.13 20.29
N ALA A 143 1.70 -28.15 20.21
CA ALA A 143 0.92 -27.69 21.36
C ALA A 143 0.02 -28.80 21.91
N PHE A 144 -0.61 -29.61 21.06
CA PHE A 144 -1.39 -30.78 21.48
C PHE A 144 -0.52 -31.88 22.09
N GLY A 145 0.66 -32.14 21.53
CA GLY A 145 1.65 -33.08 22.06
C GLY A 145 2.15 -32.66 23.45
N VAL A 146 2.49 -31.38 23.61
CA VAL A 146 2.89 -30.77 24.89
C VAL A 146 1.73 -30.80 25.91
N TYR A 147 0.51 -30.44 25.50
CA TYR A 147 -0.69 -30.54 26.34
C TYR A 147 -0.95 -31.97 26.80
N LYS A 148 -0.83 -32.96 25.92
CA LYS A 148 -0.91 -34.39 26.27
C LYS A 148 0.21 -34.80 27.21
N LEU A 149 1.44 -34.34 27.00
CA LEU A 149 2.59 -34.69 27.85
C LEU A 149 2.45 -34.08 29.25
N PHE A 150 1.97 -32.84 29.38
CA PHE A 150 1.64 -32.23 30.68
C PHE A 150 0.48 -32.93 31.40
N LEU A 151 -0.56 -33.38 30.68
CA LEU A 151 -1.64 -34.19 31.26
C LEU A 151 -1.16 -35.57 31.70
N SER A 152 -0.36 -36.26 30.89
CA SER A 152 0.25 -37.55 31.26
C SER A 152 1.23 -37.41 32.43
N ASN A 153 1.90 -36.26 32.57
CA ASN A 153 2.73 -35.95 33.73
C ASN A 153 1.92 -35.53 34.98
N GLN A 154 0.59 -35.66 34.94
CA GLN A 154 -0.30 -35.62 36.11
C GLN A 154 -1.08 -36.93 36.34
N GLN A 155 -0.49 -38.08 35.97
CA GLN A 155 -0.83 -39.37 36.60
C GLN A 155 0.40 -39.97 37.30
N PRO A 156 0.36 -40.20 38.63
CA PRO A 156 1.47 -40.79 39.37
C PRO A 156 1.48 -42.33 39.26
N GLN A 157 2.68 -42.90 39.03
CA GLN A 157 2.97 -44.34 38.96
C GLN A 157 2.34 -45.06 37.73
N GLN A 158 2.89 -46.16 37.20
CA GLN A 158 3.91 -47.08 37.73
C GLN A 158 5.02 -47.35 36.69
N SER A 159 6.26 -47.51 37.15
CA SER A 159 7.37 -48.03 36.33
C SER A 159 7.29 -49.56 36.22
N PHE A 160 7.66 -50.13 35.07
CA PHE A 160 7.94 -51.56 34.92
C PHE A 160 9.12 -51.83 33.98
N GLY A 161 9.87 -52.88 34.30
CA GLY A 161 11.13 -53.27 33.64
C GLY A 161 12.36 -52.74 34.38
N ASP A 162 13.35 -53.56 34.74
CA ASP A 162 13.37 -55.03 34.82
C ASP A 162 14.49 -55.45 35.80
N SER A 163 14.35 -56.62 36.45
CA SER A 163 15.43 -57.43 37.09
C SER A 163 14.92 -58.38 38.20
N ASP A 164 15.52 -59.58 38.21
CA ASP A 164 15.80 -60.47 39.35
C ASP A 164 14.71 -60.85 40.39
N GLY A 165 14.52 -62.17 40.52
CA GLY A 165 14.94 -62.81 41.78
C GLY A 165 13.89 -63.20 42.82
N PHE A 166 13.41 -64.45 42.69
CA PHE A 166 13.03 -65.34 43.81
C PHE A 166 11.77 -65.06 44.68
N ARG A 167 10.89 -66.07 44.65
CA ARG A 167 10.15 -66.70 45.79
C ARG A 167 8.80 -66.11 46.31
N PHE A 168 7.81 -67.01 46.30
CA PHE A 168 6.57 -67.07 47.11
C PHE A 168 5.49 -65.98 46.82
N ALA A 169 4.19 -66.27 46.76
CA ALA A 169 3.44 -67.55 46.81
C ALA A 169 2.11 -67.48 46.02
N ARG A 170 1.49 -68.65 45.78
CA ARG A 170 0.06 -68.82 45.38
C ARG A 170 -0.86 -68.66 46.61
N PRO A 171 -2.20 -68.51 46.51
CA PRO A 171 -3.12 -68.86 45.40
C PRO A 171 -3.92 -67.61 44.88
N PHE A 172 -5.24 -67.49 44.62
CA PHE A 172 -6.44 -68.34 44.79
C PHE A 172 -7.67 -67.88 43.95
N TRP A 173 -8.11 -68.73 42.99
CA TRP A 173 -9.52 -68.84 42.47
C TRP A 173 -10.14 -67.63 41.72
N GLN A 174 -11.28 -67.73 41.00
CA GLN A 174 -11.86 -68.78 40.12
C GLN A 174 -12.99 -68.12 39.28
N SER A 175 -13.37 -68.74 38.16
CA SER A 175 -14.62 -68.50 37.41
C SER A 175 -14.74 -67.12 36.73
N GLN A 176 -15.72 -66.84 35.85
CA GLN A 176 -16.77 -67.69 35.26
C GLN A 176 -16.42 -68.15 33.81
N GLN A 177 -17.40 -68.27 32.91
CA GLN A 177 -17.35 -68.91 31.60
C GLN A 177 -18.08 -68.05 30.55
N ALA A 178 -17.77 -68.23 29.25
CA ALA A 178 -18.49 -67.61 28.12
C ALA A 178 -19.71 -68.47 27.68
N PRO A 179 -20.54 -68.01 26.72
CA PRO A 179 -20.31 -68.34 25.29
C PRO A 179 -20.73 -67.20 24.30
N PRO A 180 -21.19 -67.42 23.04
CA PRO A 180 -20.33 -67.26 21.86
C PRO A 180 -20.86 -66.27 20.78
N PRO A 181 -20.06 -65.92 19.74
CA PRO A 181 -20.52 -65.09 18.62
C PRO A 181 -21.30 -65.89 17.55
N PRO A 182 -22.40 -65.36 16.99
CA PRO A 182 -23.03 -65.89 15.78
C PRO A 182 -22.23 -65.51 14.53
N GLY A 183 -21.98 -66.48 13.64
CA GLY A 183 -21.26 -66.27 12.38
C GLY A 183 -22.14 -66.43 11.13
N PHE A 184 -21.73 -65.73 10.06
CA PHE A 184 -22.02 -65.99 8.63
C PHE A 184 -23.42 -66.44 8.17
N LYS A 185 -23.98 -65.65 7.24
CA LYS A 185 -24.46 -66.20 5.96
C LYS A 185 -23.92 -65.35 4.80
N SER A 186 -23.76 -65.99 3.65
CA SER A 186 -23.12 -65.43 2.44
C SER A 186 -23.88 -65.84 1.19
N SER A 187 -24.17 -64.88 0.31
CA SER A 187 -24.54 -65.14 -1.08
C SER A 187 -24.33 -63.88 -1.93
N PHE A 188 -23.71 -64.06 -3.10
CA PHE A 188 -23.66 -63.09 -4.20
C PHE A 188 -24.76 -63.44 -5.22
N THR A 189 -25.15 -62.44 -6.02
CA THR A 189 -26.15 -62.51 -7.12
C THR A 189 -27.59 -62.44 -6.65
#